data_AF-A0A699XMR7-F1
#
_entry.id   AF-A0A699XMR7-F1
#
_cell.length_a   1.000
_cell.length_b   1.000
_cell.length_c   1.000
_cell.angle_alpha   90.00
_cell.angle_beta   90.00
_cell.angle_gamma   90.00
#
_symmetry.space_group_name_H-M   'P 1'
#
loop_
_entity.id
_entity.type
_entity.pdbx_description
1 polymer ?
#
loop_
_entity_poly.entity_id
_entity_poly.type
_entity_poly.pdbx_seq_one_letter_code
_entity_poly.pdbx_strand_id
1 'polypeptide(L)'
;STGAGALAVWTQGLKNITFGQWSDKYYTGPSATVGAGVIGYELVEAAAKQGMTVMSGECSTVGLAGGFSQGGGHSILSNAFG
;
A
#
# COMPACT_ATOMS: atom_id res chain seq x y z
N SER A 1 15.39 -3.85 7.51
CA SER A 1 14.67 -5.00 8.12
C SER A 1 15.64 -6.09 8.61
N THR A 2 16.80 -5.73 9.15
CA THR A 2 17.79 -6.69 9.65
C THR A 2 18.51 -6.10 10.87
N GLY A 3 19.19 -6.95 11.64
CA GLY A 3 20.00 -6.60 12.80
C GLY A 3 20.59 -7.88 13.39
N ALA A 4 21.91 -7.94 13.57
CA ALA A 4 22.57 -9.13 14.09
C ALA A 4 22.09 -9.43 15.52
N GLY A 5 21.63 -10.66 15.77
CA GLY A 5 21.11 -11.08 17.08
C GLY A 5 19.71 -10.57 17.43
N ALA A 6 19.02 -9.88 16.51
CA ALA A 6 17.66 -9.38 16.75
C ALA A 6 16.59 -10.44 16.52
N LEU A 7 15.44 -10.27 17.17
CA LEU A 7 14.19 -10.95 16.80
C LEU A 7 13.45 -10.07 15.79
N ALA A 8 13.19 -10.59 14.60
CA ALA A 8 12.49 -9.87 13.54
C ALA A 8 10.97 -10.08 13.63
N VAL A 9 10.21 -8.98 13.59
CA VAL A 9 8.77 -9.03 13.29
C VAL A 9 8.61 -9.02 11.77
N TRP A 10 8.29 -10.17 11.20
CA TRP A 10 8.17 -10.34 9.76
C TRP A 10 6.72 -10.16 9.30
N THR A 11 6.41 -9.00 8.72
CA THR A 11 5.04 -8.63 8.33
C THR A 11 4.61 -9.18 6.97
N GLN A 12 5.50 -9.84 6.22
CA GLN A 12 5.24 -10.24 4.82
C GLN A 12 3.99 -11.11 4.66
N GLY A 13 3.63 -11.92 5.67
CA GLY A 13 2.42 -12.76 5.64
C GLY A 13 1.09 -11.99 5.80
N LEU A 14 1.13 -10.71 6.15
CA LEU A 14 -0.07 -9.88 6.36
C LEU A 14 -0.59 -9.35 5.01
N LYS A 15 -1.32 -10.20 4.27
CA LYS A 15 -1.71 -9.98 2.87
C LYS A 15 -3.16 -9.56 2.63
N ASN A 16 -3.92 -9.23 3.66
CA ASN A 16 -5.32 -8.85 3.49
C ASN A 16 -5.46 -7.54 2.70
N ILE A 17 -6.43 -7.48 1.78
CA ILE A 17 -6.80 -6.28 1.02
C ILE A 17 -8.33 -6.20 1.01
N THR A 18 -8.89 -5.11 1.53
CA THR A 18 -10.33 -4.85 1.50
C THR A 18 -10.62 -3.47 0.95
N PHE A 19 -11.64 -3.37 0.10
CA PHE A 19 -12.08 -2.10 -0.48
C PHE A 19 -13.37 -1.63 0.18
N GLY A 20 -13.53 -0.33 0.31
CA GLY A 20 -14.70 0.26 0.94
C GLY A 20 -14.88 1.73 0.58
N GLN A 21 -15.71 2.41 1.37
CA GLN A 21 -15.86 3.86 1.35
C GLN A 21 -15.36 4.40 2.69
N TRP A 22 -14.60 5.48 2.66
CA TRP A 22 -14.21 6.24 3.83
C TRP A 22 -14.96 7.58 3.86
N SER A 23 -15.31 8.03 5.05
CA SER A 23 -15.97 9.33 5.23
C SER A 23 -15.59 9.91 6.59
N ASP A 24 -14.75 10.93 6.56
CA ASP A 24 -14.44 11.77 7.70
C ASP A 24 -14.34 13.25 7.27
N LYS A 25 -13.86 14.12 8.18
CA LYS A 25 -13.71 15.55 7.92
C LYS A 25 -12.64 15.91 6.87
N TYR A 26 -11.78 14.97 6.49
CA TYR A 26 -10.63 15.18 5.59
C TYR A 26 -10.82 14.50 4.24
N TYR A 27 -11.53 13.38 4.19
CA TYR A 27 -11.73 12.61 2.97
C TYR A 27 -13.09 11.92 2.97
N THR A 28 -13.79 11.99 1.83
CA THR A 28 -14.99 11.20 1.54
C THR A 28 -14.83 10.57 0.17
N GLY A 29 -14.83 9.25 0.10
CA GLY A 29 -14.68 8.52 -1.16
C GLY A 29 -14.17 7.08 -1.02
N PRO A 30 -13.83 6.44 -2.13
CA PRO A 30 -13.30 5.07 -2.15
C PRO A 30 -12.01 4.92 -1.36
N SER A 31 -11.87 3.81 -0.64
CA SER A 31 -10.68 3.52 0.16
C SER A 31 -10.28 2.05 0.06
N ALA A 32 -9.01 1.80 0.35
CA ALA A 32 -8.45 0.45 0.49
C ALA A 32 -7.80 0.32 1.86
N THR A 33 -8.12 -0.75 2.58
CA THR A 33 -7.38 -1.19 3.77
C THR A 33 -6.47 -2.33 3.35
N VAL A 34 -5.17 -2.17 3.63
CA VAL A 34 -4.13 -3.09 3.18
C VAL A 34 -3.32 -3.60 4.37
N GLY A 35 -3.00 -4.89 4.35
CA GLY A 35 -2.11 -5.50 5.33
C GLY A 35 -0.67 -5.00 5.17
N ALA A 36 0.08 -5.00 6.27
CA ALA A 36 1.47 -4.49 6.30
C ALA A 36 2.46 -5.28 5.41
N GLY A 37 2.06 -6.46 4.91
CA GLY A 37 2.86 -7.28 4.00
C GLY A 37 2.51 -7.09 2.53
N VAL A 38 1.48 -6.32 2.19
CA VAL A 38 1.03 -6.12 0.80
C VAL A 38 2.09 -5.37 0.00
N ILE A 39 2.41 -5.89 -1.18
CA ILE A 39 3.36 -5.28 -2.14
C ILE A 39 2.61 -4.66 -3.32
N GLY A 40 3.30 -3.79 -4.07
CA GLY A 40 2.72 -2.97 -5.13
C GLY A 40 1.82 -3.72 -6.11
N TYR A 41 2.31 -4.81 -6.71
CA TYR A 41 1.53 -5.53 -7.72
C TYR A 41 0.23 -6.15 -7.18
N GLU A 42 0.25 -6.64 -5.92
CA GLU A 42 -0.93 -7.25 -5.30
C GLU A 42 -2.04 -6.21 -5.15
N LEU A 43 -1.70 -4.99 -4.70
CA LEU A 43 -2.67 -3.91 -4.58
C LEU A 43 -3.14 -3.42 -5.96
N VAL A 44 -2.23 -3.21 -6.91
CA VAL A 44 -2.60 -2.72 -8.26
C VAL A 44 -3.54 -3.71 -8.95
N GLU A 45 -3.26 -5.01 -8.89
CA GLU A 45 -4.11 -6.03 -9.50
C GLU A 45 -5.49 -6.10 -8.80
N ALA A 46 -5.51 -6.03 -7.46
CA ALA A 46 -6.76 -6.02 -6.70
C ALA A 46 -7.62 -4.77 -6.98
N ALA A 47 -6.99 -3.60 -7.10
CA ALA A 47 -7.67 -2.34 -7.39
C ALA A 47 -8.20 -2.29 -8.83
N ALA A 48 -7.41 -2.79 -9.79
CA ALA A 48 -7.82 -2.86 -11.19
C ALA A 48 -9.10 -3.72 -11.37
N LYS A 49 -9.23 -4.82 -10.62
CA LYS A 49 -10.45 -5.65 -10.60
C LYS A 49 -11.69 -4.91 -10.11
N GLN A 50 -11.51 -3.82 -9.36
CA GLN A 50 -12.58 -2.95 -8.87
C GLN A 50 -12.77 -1.68 -9.72
N GLY A 51 -12.04 -1.55 -10.84
CA GLY A 51 -12.06 -0.33 -11.66
C GLY A 51 -11.45 0.89 -10.96
N MET A 52 -10.57 0.66 -9.97
CA MET A 52 -9.93 1.72 -9.20
C MET A 52 -8.45 1.86 -9.54
N THR A 53 -7.96 3.08 -9.38
CA THR A 53 -6.53 3.41 -9.46
C THR A 53 -6.00 3.68 -8.06
N VAL A 54 -4.81 3.17 -7.77
CA VAL A 54 -4.15 3.28 -6.46
C VAL A 54 -2.71 3.74 -6.66
N MET A 55 -2.22 4.58 -5.74
CA MET A 55 -0.82 4.96 -5.72
C MET A 55 0.06 3.79 -5.28
N SER A 56 1.11 3.52 -6.04
CA SER A 56 2.16 2.57 -5.71
C SER A 56 3.50 3.05 -6.30
N GLY A 57 4.61 2.48 -5.81
CA GLY A 57 5.91 2.71 -6.42
C GLY A 57 6.04 2.02 -7.78
N GLU A 58 7.01 2.46 -8.58
CA GLU A 58 7.32 1.84 -9.88
C GLU A 58 7.70 0.35 -9.72
N CYS A 59 8.51 0.03 -8.71
CA CYS A 59 8.96 -1.33 -8.45
C CYS A 59 7.83 -2.19 -7.84
N SER A 60 7.37 -3.17 -8.61
CA SER A 60 6.20 -4.01 -8.31
C SER A 60 6.25 -4.79 -6.98
N THR A 61 7.45 -5.07 -6.46
CA THR A 61 7.66 -5.87 -5.25
C THR A 61 7.87 -5.04 -3.98
N VAL A 62 7.87 -3.71 -4.09
CA VAL A 62 8.03 -2.83 -2.91
C VAL A 62 6.81 -2.96 -2.00
N GLY A 63 7.07 -3.11 -0.69
CA GLY A 63 6.05 -3.15 0.35
C GLY A 63 5.36 -1.81 0.50
N LEU A 64 4.09 -1.76 0.15
CA LEU A 64 3.32 -0.52 0.06
C LEU A 64 3.14 0.13 1.43
N ALA A 65 2.50 -0.60 2.36
CA ALA A 65 2.24 -0.14 3.74
C ALA A 65 3.49 -0.17 4.64
N GLY A 66 4.65 -0.56 4.08
CA GLY A 66 5.93 -0.57 4.76
C GLY A 66 6.66 0.77 4.64
N GLY A 67 7.98 0.69 4.49
CA GLY A 67 8.85 1.87 4.37
C GLY A 67 8.53 2.78 3.17
N PHE A 68 7.80 2.31 2.16
CA PHE A 68 7.39 3.13 1.02
C PHE A 68 6.48 4.28 1.47
N SER A 69 5.25 3.99 1.92
CA SER A 69 4.33 5.04 2.38
C SER A 69 4.81 5.73 3.65
N GLN A 70 5.46 5.00 4.57
CA GLN A 70 5.97 5.59 5.82
C GLN A 70 7.16 6.53 5.60
N GLY A 71 7.91 6.35 4.51
CA GLY A 71 9.02 7.21 4.11
C GLY A 71 8.66 8.27 3.07
N GLY A 72 7.38 8.39 2.69
CA GLY A 72 6.88 9.24 1.61
C GLY A 72 6.42 8.40 0.42
N GLY A 73 7.35 7.93 -0.40
CA GLY A 73 7.08 7.05 -1.54
C GLY A 73 6.52 7.78 -2.76
N HIS A 74 7.33 7.94 -3.80
CA HIS A 74 6.89 8.58 -5.05
C HIS A 74 6.21 7.57 -6.00
N SER A 75 5.37 8.08 -6.89
CA SER A 75 4.66 7.31 -7.90
C SER A 75 4.67 8.03 -9.25
N ILE A 76 4.48 7.30 -10.34
CA ILE A 76 4.10 7.88 -11.64
C ILE A 76 2.79 8.69 -11.54
N LEU A 77 1.97 8.39 -10.53
CA LEU A 77 0.72 9.08 -10.25
C LEU A 77 0.87 10.27 -9.30
N SER A 78 2.09 10.58 -8.81
CA SER A 78 2.27 11.62 -7.81
C SER A 78 1.83 13.01 -8.28
N ASN A 79 2.02 13.32 -9.56
CA ASN A 79 1.53 14.58 -10.12
C ASN A 79 -0.01 14.75 -10.04
N ALA A 80 -0.75 13.63 -9.98
CA ALA A 80 -2.21 13.64 -9.89
C ALA A 80 -2.72 13.52 -8.45
N PHE A 81 -2.02 12.78 -7.58
CA PHE A 81 -2.55 12.37 -6.27
C PHE A 81 -1.64 12.65 -5.07
N GLY A 82 -0.38 13.07 -5.26
CA GLY A 82 0.57 13.34 -4.17
C GLY A 82 1.98 12.82 -4.40
#